data_AF-A0A024H9E4-F1
#
_entry.id   AF-A0A024H9E4-F1
#
_cell.length_a   1.000
_cell.length_b   1.000
_cell.length_c   1.000
_cell.angle_alpha   90.00
_cell.angle_beta   90.00
_cell.angle_gamma   90.00
#
_symmetry.space_group_name_H-M   'P 1'
#
loop_
_entity.id
_entity.type
_entity.pdbx_description
1 polymer ?
#
loop_
_entity_poly.entity_id
_entity_poly.type
_entity_poly.pdbx_seq_one_letter_code
_entity_poly.pdbx_strand_id
1 'polypeptide(L)'
;MAGNFYGADVAQLRQLAKDLAGGANRLNALGQQLGSSISSTAWRGHDGERFRSEWTSAHQKLLRSATAGLEEASKALLANADEQEKTSTSGGSGGGTGGGTGGAGAGEGTAQDLTDTLNAMTPEERREYLQSEEFKQWALANPDAAKAAMDAAADSGLIDKDSEEYADFLSSYWNQQAMLEMGIDLADWDTSKGTEYNWETIKKVYDFYGQAYLANPDLQWAGMANMIGPSFAGGFRDMAMLRDLAQQIADNPASDIPLPMLDQIEQLAGMTDQEIRFYETSMLDMNKEIFLDQARQHEAYMNGGIEEINRLRDSGVINAETAKAWAQIDSGDPELIQEGNTSLLYREQNEIIADDYDAMRNHPSGEAVTYLVTLAGEPSIPGARSYAEVFPYTFSVESPGPENVPFTSWDNPTQFRTDFTTGFPAGNISDADQRWALIQQDTLPAYQDLLADDPARAEQIIASDFDDRVEQYRPTNNIPGIMDRFLDGFDGEVHQ
;
A
#
# COMPACT_ATOMS: atom_id res chain seq x y z
N MET A 1 -6.39 15.85 -39.05
CA MET A 1 -5.63 16.68 -38.11
C MET A 1 -4.28 16.02 -37.97
N ALA A 2 -3.17 16.74 -38.19
CA ALA A 2 -1.85 16.22 -37.90
C ALA A 2 -1.85 15.81 -36.42
N GLY A 3 -1.54 14.55 -36.15
CA GLY A 3 -1.34 14.08 -34.78
C GLY A 3 -0.28 14.96 -34.15
N ASN A 4 -0.61 15.61 -33.04
CA ASN A 4 0.38 16.23 -32.20
C ASN A 4 1.35 15.12 -31.79
N PHE A 5 2.57 15.18 -32.31
CA PHE A 5 3.67 14.39 -31.82
C PHE A 5 3.96 14.90 -30.40
N TYR A 6 3.52 14.16 -29.38
CA TYR A 6 3.79 14.49 -27.98
C TYR A 6 5.25 14.11 -27.68
N GLY A 7 6.19 14.97 -28.08
CA GLY A 7 7.52 15.00 -27.46
C GLY A 7 7.41 15.53 -26.03
N ALA A 8 8.31 15.11 -25.14
CA ALA A 8 8.43 15.69 -23.81
C ALA A 8 8.63 17.22 -23.93
N ASP A 9 8.05 18.00 -23.02
CA ASP A 9 8.22 19.45 -23.04
C ASP A 9 9.71 19.79 -22.80
N VAL A 10 10.39 20.23 -23.87
CA VAL A 10 11.81 20.61 -23.87
C VAL A 10 12.10 21.69 -22.83
N ALA A 11 11.15 22.59 -22.55
CA ALA A 11 11.31 23.61 -21.51
C ALA A 11 11.25 23.00 -20.11
N GLN A 12 10.39 22.01 -19.88
CA GLN A 12 10.30 21.28 -18.61
C GLN A 12 11.53 20.40 -18.36
N LEU A 13 12.05 19.71 -19.39
CA LEU A 13 13.30 18.94 -19.29
C LEU A 13 14.49 19.84 -18.92
N ARG A 14 14.59 21.02 -19.54
CA ARG A 14 15.63 22.02 -19.24
C ARG A 14 15.47 22.61 -17.83
N GLN A 15 14.24 22.80 -17.37
CA GLN A 15 13.97 23.28 -16.02
C GLN A 15 14.33 22.23 -14.96
N LEU A 16 13.92 20.98 -15.14
CA LEU A 16 14.29 19.87 -14.25
C LEU A 16 15.81 19.65 -14.20
N ALA A 17 16.48 19.69 -15.35
CA ALA A 17 17.94 19.60 -15.39
C ALA A 17 18.62 20.70 -14.57
N LYS A 18 18.10 21.93 -14.62
CA LYS A 18 18.58 23.07 -13.84
C LYS A 18 18.36 22.89 -12.34
N ASP A 19 17.23 22.31 -11.95
CA ASP A 19 16.90 22.04 -10.55
C ASP A 19 17.78 20.94 -9.97
N LEU A 20 18.05 19.86 -10.72
CA LEU A 20 19.00 18.80 -10.34
C LEU A 20 20.43 19.34 -10.20
N ALA A 21 20.89 20.18 -11.14
CA ALA A 21 22.20 20.83 -11.04
C ALA A 21 22.27 21.80 -9.84
N GLY A 22 21.18 22.50 -9.54
CA GLY A 22 21.06 23.34 -8.35
C GLY A 22 21.15 22.52 -7.05
N GLY A 23 20.46 21.37 -7.00
CA GLY A 23 20.51 20.42 -5.90
C GLY A 23 21.90 19.84 -5.67
N ALA A 24 22.58 19.42 -6.73
CA ALA A 24 23.96 18.92 -6.68
C ALA A 24 24.93 19.96 -6.09
N ASN A 25 24.85 21.21 -6.56
CA ASN A 25 25.66 22.31 -6.03
C ASN A 25 25.39 22.58 -4.54
N ARG A 26 24.12 22.53 -4.12
CA ARG A 26 23.73 22.73 -2.72
C ARG A 26 24.23 21.60 -1.82
N LEU A 27 24.11 20.35 -2.25
CA LEU A 27 24.63 19.18 -1.52
C LEU A 27 26.15 19.23 -1.36
N ASN A 28 26.87 19.61 -2.42
CA ASN A 28 28.32 19.78 -2.34
C ASN A 28 28.72 20.90 -1.37
N ALA A 29 28.02 22.05 -1.41
CA ALA A 29 28.26 23.17 -0.49
C ALA A 29 27.99 22.79 0.97
N LEU A 30 26.88 22.10 1.25
CA LEU A 30 26.55 21.59 2.58
C LEU A 30 27.58 20.58 3.06
N GLY A 31 28.00 19.64 2.21
CA GLY A 31 29.05 18.67 2.53
C GLY A 31 30.38 19.33 2.91
N GLN A 32 30.78 20.40 2.21
CA GLN A 32 31.98 21.18 2.54
C GLN A 32 31.84 21.96 3.85
N GLN A 33 30.66 22.56 4.10
CA GLN A 33 30.37 23.28 5.33
C GLN A 33 30.36 22.35 6.55
N LEU A 34 29.72 21.19 6.43
CA LEU A 34 29.71 20.13 7.45
C LEU A 34 31.13 19.62 7.71
N GLY A 35 31.89 19.29 6.66
CA GLY A 35 33.28 18.86 6.82
C GLY A 35 34.18 19.89 7.50
N SER A 36 33.98 21.18 7.22
CA SER A 36 34.70 22.27 7.89
C SER A 36 34.27 22.42 9.36
N SER A 37 32.99 22.22 9.67
CA SER A 37 32.46 22.29 11.05
C SER A 37 32.95 21.12 11.89
N ILE A 38 32.93 19.91 11.33
CA ILE A 38 33.39 18.67 11.97
C ILE A 38 34.90 18.71 12.24
N SER A 39 35.69 19.26 11.30
CA SER A 39 37.14 19.39 11.49
C SER A 39 37.56 20.49 12.48
N SER A 40 36.78 21.58 12.59
CA SER A 40 37.07 22.70 13.49
C SER A 40 36.53 22.55 14.91
N THR A 41 35.58 21.63 15.15
CA THR A 41 34.99 21.39 16.48
C THR A 41 36.00 20.72 17.42
N ALA A 42 36.18 21.27 18.62
CA ALA A 42 37.07 20.77 19.67
C ALA A 42 36.53 19.54 20.42
N TRP A 43 36.06 18.53 19.68
CA TRP A 43 35.62 17.25 20.24
C TRP A 43 36.80 16.29 20.36
N ARG A 44 37.32 16.10 21.57
CA ARG A 44 38.46 15.23 21.89
C ARG A 44 37.97 13.90 22.48
N GLY A 45 38.68 12.82 22.20
CA GLY A 45 38.35 11.47 22.67
C GLY A 45 38.15 10.48 21.53
N HIS A 46 38.06 9.19 21.86
CA HIS A 46 37.99 8.09 20.89
C HIS A 46 36.80 8.21 19.93
N ASP A 47 35.63 8.58 20.45
CA ASP A 47 34.41 8.73 19.64
C ASP A 47 34.52 9.88 18.63
N GLY A 48 35.19 10.97 19.00
CA GLY A 48 35.42 12.09 18.09
C GLY A 48 36.42 11.76 16.98
N GLU A 49 37.40 10.89 17.25
CA GLU A 49 38.32 10.38 16.22
C GLU A 49 37.62 9.38 15.30
N ARG A 50 36.80 8.47 15.87
CA ARG A 50 35.95 7.53 15.12
C ARG A 50 35.00 8.26 14.17
N PHE A 51 34.24 9.24 14.67
CA PHE A 51 33.29 9.98 13.84
C PHE A 51 33.98 10.77 12.71
N ARG A 52 35.13 11.40 12.96
CA ARG A 52 35.92 12.07 11.89
C ARG A 52 36.42 11.07 10.84
N SER A 53 36.80 9.86 11.28
CA SER A 53 37.17 8.76 10.38
C SER A 53 35.97 8.28 9.55
N GLU A 54 34.81 8.06 10.16
CA GLU A 54 33.57 7.65 9.47
C GLU A 54 33.07 8.74 8.50
N TRP A 55 33.13 10.01 8.90
CA TRP A 55 32.80 11.15 8.06
C TRP A 55 33.64 11.19 6.78
N THR A 56 34.97 11.07 6.91
CA THR A 56 35.88 11.11 5.75
C THR A 56 35.85 9.84 4.90
N SER A 57 35.63 8.67 5.52
CA SER A 57 35.69 7.38 4.82
C SER A 57 34.38 6.93 4.19
N ALA A 58 33.22 7.29 4.75
CA ALA A 58 31.89 6.85 4.30
C ALA A 58 30.99 8.02 3.90
N HIS A 59 30.66 8.92 4.84
CA HIS A 59 29.63 9.97 4.60
C HIS A 59 30.03 10.95 3.50
N GLN A 60 31.29 11.40 3.47
CA GLN A 60 31.79 12.31 2.43
C GLN A 60 31.83 11.63 1.05
N LYS A 61 32.03 10.31 0.98
CA LYS A 61 31.98 9.56 -0.29
C LYS A 61 30.54 9.41 -0.78
N LEU A 62 29.59 9.12 0.11
CA LEU A 62 28.17 9.04 -0.20
C LEU A 62 27.64 10.38 -0.75
N LEU A 63 27.98 11.51 -0.10
CA LEU A 63 27.59 12.84 -0.57
C LEU A 63 28.17 13.16 -1.95
N ARG A 64 29.43 12.77 -2.22
CA ARG A 64 30.05 12.91 -3.54
C ARG A 64 29.37 12.04 -4.60
N SER A 65 29.00 10.81 -4.25
CA SER A 65 28.29 9.89 -5.14
C SER A 65 26.90 10.43 -5.51
N ALA A 66 26.14 10.92 -4.53
CA ALA A 66 24.83 11.53 -4.75
C ALA A 66 24.93 12.80 -5.61
N THR A 67 25.94 13.65 -5.35
CA THR A 67 26.21 14.84 -6.17
C THR A 67 26.52 14.45 -7.61
N ALA A 68 27.35 13.43 -7.82
CA ALA A 68 27.70 12.94 -9.16
C ALA A 68 26.50 12.37 -9.92
N GLY A 69 25.63 11.60 -9.23
CA GLY A 69 24.39 11.07 -9.82
C GLY A 69 23.42 12.17 -10.26
N LEU A 70 23.26 13.22 -9.46
CA LEU A 70 22.42 14.39 -9.83
C LEU A 70 23.01 15.18 -11.01
N GLU A 71 24.33 15.32 -11.08
CA GLU A 71 24.99 15.95 -12.24
C GLU A 71 24.87 15.12 -13.51
N GLU A 72 24.93 13.79 -13.40
CA GLU A 72 24.75 12.86 -14.51
C GLU A 72 23.31 12.87 -15.03
N ALA A 73 22.32 12.81 -14.14
CA ALA A 73 20.90 12.94 -14.48
C ALA A 73 20.59 14.29 -15.15
N SER A 74 21.16 15.38 -14.63
CA SER A 74 21.05 16.71 -15.23
C SER A 74 21.59 16.75 -16.67
N LYS A 75 22.75 16.13 -16.93
CA LYS A 75 23.33 16.02 -18.27
C LYS A 75 22.48 15.17 -19.21
N ALA A 76 21.92 14.06 -18.73
CA ALA A 76 21.05 13.20 -19.51
C ALA A 76 19.77 13.94 -19.95
N LEU A 77 19.14 14.68 -19.04
CA LEU A 77 17.95 15.49 -19.36
C LEU A 77 18.24 16.58 -20.40
N LEU A 78 19.40 17.24 -20.32
CA LEU A 78 19.81 18.22 -21.33
C LEU A 78 20.06 17.56 -22.70
N ALA A 79 20.70 16.40 -22.73
CA ALA A 79 20.92 15.64 -23.96
C ALA A 79 19.58 15.22 -24.62
N ASN A 80 18.64 14.73 -23.81
CA ASN A 80 17.30 14.35 -24.27
C ASN A 80 16.53 15.57 -24.80
N ALA A 81 16.64 16.73 -24.14
CA ALA A 81 16.03 17.98 -24.58
C ALA A 81 16.58 18.44 -25.95
N ASP A 82 17.89 18.34 -26.16
CA ASP A 82 18.55 18.73 -27.42
C ASP A 82 18.22 17.76 -28.57
N GLU A 83 18.07 16.46 -28.28
CA GLU A 83 17.65 15.45 -29.25
C GLU A 83 16.20 15.66 -29.72
N GLN A 84 15.29 16.01 -28.80
CA GLN A 84 13.90 16.31 -29.13
C GLN A 84 13.76 17.62 -29.92
N GLU A 85 14.54 18.65 -29.62
CA GLU A 85 14.57 19.89 -30.40
C GLU A 85 15.05 19.64 -31.84
N LYS A 86 16.09 18.82 -32.02
CA LYS A 86 16.61 18.44 -33.34
C LYS A 86 15.61 17.62 -34.18
N THR A 87 14.86 16.73 -33.54
CA THR A 87 13.83 15.89 -34.18
C THR A 87 12.61 16.74 -34.57
N SER A 88 12.21 17.69 -33.72
CA SER A 88 11.10 18.61 -33.99
C SER A 88 11.40 19.60 -35.13
N THR A 89 12.68 19.93 -35.35
CA THR A 89 13.10 20.84 -36.43
C THR A 89 13.19 20.15 -37.80
N SER A 90 13.10 18.81 -37.87
CA SER A 90 13.26 18.02 -39.09
C SER A 90 11.96 17.39 -39.63
N GLY A 91 10.84 17.50 -38.91
CA GLY A 91 9.52 16.98 -39.32
C GLY A 91 8.54 18.07 -39.75
N GLY A 92 8.63 18.56 -40.99
CA GLY A 92 7.68 19.54 -41.52
C GLY A 92 7.36 19.38 -43.00
N SER A 93 6.34 18.56 -43.33
CA SER A 93 5.46 18.74 -44.51
C SER A 93 4.42 17.62 -44.65
N GLY A 94 3.16 17.99 -44.88
CA GLY A 94 2.15 17.09 -45.47
C GLY A 94 0.73 17.29 -44.94
N GLY A 95 -0.09 18.08 -45.64
CA GLY A 95 -1.50 18.33 -45.30
C GLY A 95 -2.47 17.25 -45.81
N GLY A 96 -3.67 17.22 -45.21
CA GLY A 96 -4.78 16.39 -45.68
C GLY A 96 -6.03 16.48 -44.80
N THR A 97 -7.12 16.92 -45.41
CA THR A 97 -8.48 17.22 -44.91
C THR A 97 -9.31 16.04 -44.40
N GLY A 98 -10.31 16.32 -43.55
CA GLY A 98 -11.53 15.52 -43.39
C GLY A 98 -11.98 15.38 -41.94
N GLY A 99 -13.22 15.78 -41.63
CA GLY A 99 -13.85 15.65 -40.30
C GLY A 99 -14.98 14.62 -40.30
N GLY A 100 -15.62 14.41 -39.15
CA GLY A 100 -16.86 13.64 -39.06
C GLY A 100 -17.04 12.81 -37.79
N THR A 101 -17.97 13.27 -36.97
CA THR A 101 -18.64 12.61 -35.84
C THR A 101 -19.36 11.31 -36.22
N GLY A 102 -19.37 10.29 -35.35
CA GLY A 102 -20.35 9.19 -35.39
C GLY A 102 -19.86 7.84 -34.86
N GLY A 103 -19.95 7.62 -33.54
CA GLY A 103 -19.55 6.39 -32.86
C GLY A 103 -20.60 5.28 -32.95
N ALA A 104 -20.28 4.24 -33.72
CA ALA A 104 -20.80 2.86 -33.61
C ALA A 104 -20.03 1.86 -34.50
N GLY A 105 -19.20 2.35 -35.44
CA GLY A 105 -18.40 1.50 -36.36
C GLY A 105 -16.90 1.81 -36.40
N ALA A 106 -16.39 2.69 -35.53
CA ALA A 106 -14.97 3.07 -35.51
C ALA A 106 -14.08 2.11 -34.70
N GLY A 107 -14.64 1.44 -33.68
CA GLY A 107 -13.92 0.46 -32.85
C GLY A 107 -13.64 -0.86 -33.59
N GLU A 108 -14.60 -1.35 -34.38
CA GLU A 108 -14.43 -2.60 -35.15
C GLU A 108 -13.33 -2.45 -36.22
N GLY A 109 -13.26 -1.30 -36.89
CA GLY A 109 -12.22 -1.03 -37.90
C GLY A 109 -10.82 -0.96 -37.28
N THR A 110 -10.68 -0.32 -36.11
CA THR A 110 -9.39 -0.18 -35.42
C THR A 110 -8.90 -1.49 -34.81
N ALA A 111 -9.79 -2.33 -34.29
CA ALA A 111 -9.44 -3.68 -33.82
C ALA A 111 -9.00 -4.58 -34.99
N GLN A 112 -9.68 -4.49 -36.13
CA GLN A 112 -9.31 -5.22 -37.33
C GLN A 112 -7.94 -4.78 -37.87
N ASP A 113 -7.64 -3.48 -37.86
CA ASP A 113 -6.34 -2.94 -38.29
C ASP A 113 -5.18 -3.52 -37.46
N LEU A 114 -5.34 -3.61 -36.13
CA LEU A 114 -4.36 -4.27 -35.27
C LEU A 114 -4.26 -5.77 -35.60
N THR A 115 -5.41 -6.45 -35.74
CA THR A 115 -5.45 -7.88 -36.09
C THR A 115 -4.69 -8.17 -37.39
N ASP A 116 -4.90 -7.36 -38.43
CA ASP A 116 -4.22 -7.48 -39.71
C ASP A 116 -2.71 -7.22 -39.57
N THR A 117 -2.34 -6.24 -38.75
CA THR A 117 -0.94 -5.92 -38.42
C THR A 117 -0.24 -7.11 -37.76
N LEU A 118 -0.84 -7.69 -36.71
CA LEU A 118 -0.27 -8.84 -35.99
C LEU A 118 -0.17 -10.09 -36.87
N ASN A 119 -1.12 -10.30 -37.78
CA ASN A 119 -1.08 -11.42 -38.74
C ASN A 119 -0.01 -11.26 -39.82
N ALA A 120 0.33 -10.02 -40.19
CA ALA A 120 1.38 -9.74 -41.16
C ALA A 120 2.80 -9.90 -40.59
N MET A 121 2.95 -9.84 -39.26
CA MET A 121 4.23 -9.99 -38.56
C MET A 121 4.65 -11.45 -38.39
N THR A 122 5.96 -11.69 -38.44
CA THR A 122 6.55 -12.93 -37.90
C THR A 122 6.34 -13.02 -36.38
N PRO A 123 6.46 -14.21 -35.76
CA PRO A 123 6.34 -14.35 -34.31
C PRO A 123 7.29 -13.44 -33.53
N GLU A 124 8.53 -13.27 -34.00
CA GLU A 124 9.51 -12.38 -33.38
C GLU A 124 9.13 -10.90 -33.50
N GLU A 125 8.76 -10.44 -34.70
CA GLU A 125 8.33 -9.05 -34.93
C GLU A 125 7.07 -8.71 -34.10
N ARG A 126 6.14 -9.67 -33.99
CA ARG A 126 4.93 -9.51 -33.18
C ARG A 126 5.26 -9.29 -31.72
N ARG A 127 6.17 -10.10 -31.17
CA ARG A 127 6.64 -9.99 -29.78
C ARG A 127 7.27 -8.62 -29.52
N GLU A 128 8.19 -8.21 -30.39
CA GLU A 128 8.86 -6.91 -30.28
C GLU A 128 7.86 -5.74 -30.38
N TYR A 129 6.88 -5.83 -31.28
CA TYR A 129 5.83 -4.82 -31.41
C TYR A 129 4.94 -4.73 -30.16
N LEU A 130 4.47 -5.85 -29.63
CA LEU A 130 3.58 -5.86 -28.45
C LEU A 130 4.28 -5.37 -27.17
N GLN A 131 5.61 -5.47 -27.09
CA GLN A 131 6.41 -4.89 -26.00
C GLN A 131 6.74 -3.40 -26.20
N SER A 132 6.52 -2.87 -27.41
CA SER A 132 6.95 -1.52 -27.78
C SER A 132 6.11 -0.43 -27.13
N GLU A 133 6.72 0.74 -26.95
CA GLU A 133 6.00 1.94 -26.51
C GLU A 133 4.95 2.38 -27.53
N GLU A 134 5.15 2.09 -28.82
CA GLU A 134 4.18 2.35 -29.87
C GLU A 134 2.87 1.61 -29.63
N PHE A 135 2.94 0.31 -29.35
CA PHE A 135 1.75 -0.48 -29.03
C PHE A 135 1.11 -0.01 -27.71
N LYS A 136 1.90 0.25 -26.66
CA LYS A 136 1.39 0.75 -25.38
C LYS A 136 0.58 2.04 -25.56
N GLN A 137 1.14 3.04 -26.25
CA GLN A 137 0.44 4.30 -26.53
C GLN A 137 -0.81 4.09 -27.40
N TRP A 138 -0.74 3.20 -28.39
CA TRP A 138 -1.89 2.89 -29.22
C TRP A 138 -3.01 2.20 -28.43
N ALA A 139 -2.67 1.25 -27.56
CA ALA A 139 -3.63 0.54 -26.71
C ALA A 139 -4.29 1.48 -25.69
N LEU A 140 -3.52 2.38 -25.07
CA LEU A 140 -4.04 3.41 -24.18
C LEU A 140 -5.05 4.34 -24.90
N ALA A 141 -4.81 4.64 -26.17
CA ALA A 141 -5.70 5.48 -26.97
C ALA A 141 -6.92 4.72 -27.54
N ASN A 142 -6.87 3.38 -27.62
CA ASN A 142 -7.90 2.55 -28.23
C ASN A 142 -8.19 1.30 -27.36
N PRO A 143 -8.58 1.47 -26.08
CA PRO A 143 -8.62 0.36 -25.11
C PRO A 143 -9.53 -0.80 -25.56
N ASP A 144 -10.76 -0.51 -25.98
CA ASP A 144 -11.72 -1.56 -26.39
C ASP A 144 -11.26 -2.31 -27.65
N ALA A 145 -10.68 -1.58 -28.61
CA ALA A 145 -10.17 -2.18 -29.84
C ALA A 145 -8.92 -3.03 -29.57
N ALA A 146 -8.04 -2.56 -28.67
CA ALA A 146 -6.88 -3.31 -28.22
C ALA A 146 -7.31 -4.59 -27.49
N LYS A 147 -8.29 -4.51 -26.58
CA LYS A 147 -8.81 -5.69 -25.87
C LYS A 147 -9.38 -6.71 -26.82
N ALA A 148 -10.27 -6.28 -27.72
CA ALA A 148 -10.88 -7.16 -28.71
C ALA A 148 -9.84 -7.86 -29.60
N ALA A 149 -8.85 -7.12 -30.11
CA ALA A 149 -7.82 -7.66 -30.99
C ALA A 149 -6.85 -8.59 -30.25
N MET A 150 -6.42 -8.23 -29.04
CA MET A 150 -5.51 -9.04 -28.23
C MET A 150 -6.15 -10.34 -27.77
N ASP A 151 -7.41 -10.30 -27.32
CA ASP A 151 -8.16 -11.49 -26.96
C ASP A 151 -8.37 -12.41 -28.16
N ALA A 152 -8.75 -11.86 -29.32
CA ALA A 152 -8.90 -12.63 -30.55
C ALA A 152 -7.56 -13.26 -31.00
N ALA A 153 -6.45 -12.55 -30.84
CA ALA A 153 -5.12 -13.08 -31.12
C ALA A 153 -4.78 -14.25 -30.19
N ALA A 154 -5.07 -14.14 -28.89
CA ALA A 154 -4.84 -15.20 -27.92
C ALA A 154 -5.75 -16.41 -28.14
N ASP A 155 -7.03 -16.19 -28.45
CA ASP A 155 -8.01 -17.25 -28.66
C ASP A 155 -7.81 -17.99 -29.99
N SER A 156 -7.25 -17.33 -31.00
CA SER A 156 -6.87 -17.97 -32.27
C SER A 156 -5.50 -18.68 -32.22
N GLY A 157 -4.73 -18.49 -31.15
CA GLY A 157 -3.35 -18.99 -31.03
C GLY A 157 -2.34 -18.20 -31.87
N LEU A 158 -2.68 -16.97 -32.28
CA LEU A 158 -1.75 -16.05 -32.94
C LEU A 158 -0.69 -15.55 -31.94
N ILE A 159 -1.07 -15.37 -30.68
CA ILE A 159 -0.16 -15.19 -29.54
C ILE A 159 -0.42 -16.30 -28.53
N ASP A 160 0.63 -16.69 -27.80
CA ASP A 160 0.50 -17.66 -26.72
C ASP A 160 -0.30 -17.02 -25.57
N LYS A 161 -1.23 -17.78 -24.98
CA LYS A 161 -2.08 -17.25 -23.90
C LYS A 161 -1.27 -16.89 -22.66
N ASP A 162 -0.18 -17.60 -22.39
CA ASP A 162 0.73 -17.42 -21.27
C ASP A 162 1.96 -16.56 -21.63
N SER A 163 1.89 -15.77 -22.71
CA SER A 163 2.97 -14.87 -23.09
C SER A 163 3.06 -13.65 -22.16
N GLU A 164 4.28 -13.18 -21.90
CA GLU A 164 4.56 -12.00 -21.06
C GLU A 164 3.82 -10.77 -21.58
N GLU A 165 3.76 -10.60 -22.90
CA GLU A 165 3.11 -9.44 -23.54
C GLU A 165 1.60 -9.42 -23.33
N TYR A 166 0.96 -10.59 -23.38
CA TYR A 166 -0.48 -10.68 -23.15
C TYR A 166 -0.83 -10.53 -21.67
N ALA A 167 0.01 -11.08 -20.78
CA ALA A 167 -0.11 -10.87 -19.34
C ALA A 167 0.00 -9.38 -18.98
N ASP A 168 1.05 -8.70 -19.48
CA ASP A 168 1.26 -7.26 -19.27
C ASP A 168 0.12 -6.42 -19.84
N PHE A 169 -0.38 -6.78 -21.02
CA PHE A 169 -1.52 -6.12 -21.64
C PHE A 169 -2.79 -6.25 -20.79
N LEU A 170 -3.16 -7.47 -20.37
CA LEU A 170 -4.36 -7.69 -19.54
C LEU A 170 -4.24 -7.00 -18.18
N SER A 171 -3.06 -7.09 -17.56
CA SER A 171 -2.73 -6.39 -16.32
C SER A 171 -2.99 -4.89 -16.44
N SER A 172 -2.40 -4.27 -17.47
CA SER A 172 -2.50 -2.84 -17.70
C SER A 172 -3.91 -2.42 -18.09
N TYR A 173 -4.58 -3.18 -18.96
CA TYR A 173 -5.93 -2.88 -19.44
C TYR A 173 -6.93 -2.81 -18.28
N TRP A 174 -6.99 -3.85 -17.45
CA TRP A 174 -7.98 -3.93 -16.37
C TRP A 174 -7.69 -2.93 -15.24
N ASN A 175 -6.42 -2.67 -14.92
CA ASN A 175 -6.07 -1.58 -14.01
C ASN A 175 -6.49 -0.22 -14.57
N GLN A 176 -6.26 0.01 -15.86
CA GLN A 176 -6.66 1.26 -16.51
C GLN A 176 -8.18 1.42 -16.52
N GLN A 177 -8.96 0.37 -16.78
CA GLN A 177 -10.42 0.43 -16.73
C GLN A 177 -10.92 0.84 -15.33
N ALA A 178 -10.43 0.17 -14.28
CA ALA A 178 -10.80 0.49 -12.89
C ALA A 178 -10.44 1.95 -12.54
N MET A 179 -9.27 2.43 -12.95
CA MET A 179 -8.86 3.83 -12.73
C MET A 179 -9.70 4.82 -13.55
N LEU A 180 -10.01 4.50 -14.81
CA LEU A 180 -10.82 5.35 -15.69
C LEU A 180 -12.24 5.52 -15.15
N GLU A 181 -12.87 4.44 -14.69
CA GLU A 181 -14.21 4.48 -14.09
C GLU A 181 -14.25 5.42 -12.89
N MET A 182 -13.22 5.37 -12.06
CA MET A 182 -13.11 6.24 -10.88
C MET A 182 -12.54 7.63 -11.15
N GLY A 183 -12.09 7.89 -12.38
CA GLY A 183 -11.38 9.12 -12.74
C GLY A 183 -10.10 9.32 -11.92
N ILE A 184 -9.35 8.25 -11.68
CA ILE A 184 -8.01 8.25 -11.09
C ILE A 184 -6.99 8.38 -12.23
N ASP A 185 -6.10 9.35 -12.15
CA ASP A 185 -4.97 9.47 -13.07
C ASP A 185 -3.72 8.85 -12.42
N LEU A 186 -3.20 7.78 -13.01
CA LEU A 186 -2.01 7.09 -12.53
C LEU A 186 -0.78 8.00 -12.53
N ALA A 187 -0.68 8.93 -13.50
CA ALA A 187 0.45 9.85 -13.61
C ALA A 187 0.48 10.86 -12.45
N ASP A 188 -0.68 11.19 -11.90
CA ASP A 188 -0.82 12.10 -10.76
C ASP A 188 -0.84 11.35 -9.40
N TRP A 189 -0.94 10.03 -9.39
CA TRP A 189 -0.97 9.23 -8.16
C TRP A 189 0.43 9.01 -7.56
N ASP A 190 0.98 10.08 -6.96
CA ASP A 190 2.27 10.09 -6.25
C ASP A 190 2.07 10.03 -4.72
N THR A 191 2.21 8.83 -4.16
CA THR A 191 2.10 8.51 -2.73
C THR A 191 3.12 9.26 -1.87
N SER A 192 4.29 9.61 -2.42
CA SER A 192 5.34 10.36 -1.71
C SER A 192 4.95 11.79 -1.35
N LYS A 193 3.85 12.30 -1.93
CA LYS A 193 3.27 13.61 -1.60
C LYS A 193 2.44 13.60 -0.32
N GLY A 194 2.22 12.43 0.29
CA GLY A 194 1.49 12.28 1.54
C GLY A 194 -0.03 12.25 1.38
N THR A 195 -0.72 12.12 2.51
CA THR A 195 -2.15 11.81 2.57
C THR A 195 -3.03 12.94 2.07
N GLU A 196 -2.68 14.20 2.37
CA GLU A 196 -3.47 15.37 1.96
C GLU A 196 -3.54 15.49 0.44
N TYR A 197 -2.41 15.28 -0.24
CA TYR A 197 -2.35 15.31 -1.71
C TYR A 197 -3.15 14.17 -2.34
N ASN A 198 -3.05 12.96 -1.76
CA ASN A 198 -3.68 11.76 -2.29
C ASN A 198 -5.14 11.56 -1.83
N TRP A 199 -5.72 12.51 -1.08
CA TRP A 199 -7.01 12.31 -0.40
C TRP A 199 -8.13 11.90 -1.35
N GLU A 200 -8.29 12.62 -2.46
CA GLU A 200 -9.33 12.32 -3.45
C GLU A 200 -9.12 10.94 -4.10
N THR A 201 -7.87 10.53 -4.31
CA THR A 201 -7.56 9.19 -4.84
C THR A 201 -7.89 8.10 -3.83
N ILE A 202 -7.53 8.30 -2.55
CA ILE A 202 -7.86 7.35 -1.46
C ILE A 202 -9.38 7.16 -1.38
N LYS A 203 -10.15 8.25 -1.40
CA LYS A 203 -11.62 8.20 -1.41
C LYS A 203 -12.14 7.38 -2.60
N LYS A 204 -11.67 7.68 -3.81
CA LYS A 204 -12.03 6.96 -5.04
C LYS A 204 -11.71 5.47 -4.97
N VAL A 205 -10.57 5.09 -4.39
CA VAL A 205 -10.19 3.67 -4.19
C VAL A 205 -11.23 2.94 -3.34
N TYR A 206 -11.68 3.52 -2.23
CA TYR A 206 -12.69 2.88 -1.39
C TYR A 206 -14.10 2.96 -1.99
N ASP A 207 -14.44 4.05 -2.67
CA ASP A 207 -15.70 4.20 -3.39
C ASP A 207 -15.85 3.16 -4.50
N PHE A 208 -14.76 2.78 -5.18
CA PHE A 208 -14.75 1.68 -6.15
C PHE A 208 -15.23 0.37 -5.52
N TYR A 209 -14.61 -0.04 -4.41
CA TYR A 209 -15.00 -1.28 -3.73
C TYR A 209 -16.41 -1.22 -3.14
N GLY A 210 -16.84 -0.05 -2.67
CA GLY A 210 -18.21 0.16 -2.23
C GLY A 210 -19.21 -0.01 -3.37
N GLN A 211 -18.94 0.59 -4.54
CA GLN A 211 -19.78 0.44 -5.73
C GLN A 211 -19.82 -1.00 -6.23
N ALA A 212 -18.68 -1.70 -6.23
CA ALA A 212 -18.60 -3.11 -6.62
C ALA A 212 -19.50 -3.98 -5.72
N TYR A 213 -19.40 -3.84 -4.40
CA TYR A 213 -20.25 -4.59 -3.47
C TYR A 213 -21.74 -4.23 -3.60
N LEU A 214 -22.08 -2.95 -3.74
CA LEU A 214 -23.47 -2.52 -3.89
C LEU A 214 -24.10 -3.01 -5.21
N ALA A 215 -23.29 -3.17 -6.25
CA ALA A 215 -23.73 -3.76 -7.52
C ALA A 215 -23.86 -5.29 -7.43
N ASN A 216 -22.96 -5.95 -6.69
CA ASN A 216 -22.96 -7.38 -6.46
C ASN A 216 -22.53 -7.74 -5.02
N PRO A 217 -23.48 -8.04 -4.12
CA PRO A 217 -23.19 -8.36 -2.72
C PRO A 217 -22.36 -9.65 -2.51
N ASP A 218 -22.21 -10.49 -3.53
CA ASP A 218 -21.32 -11.66 -3.46
C ASP A 218 -19.83 -11.25 -3.45
N LEU A 219 -19.50 -10.00 -3.81
CA LEU A 219 -18.16 -9.41 -3.72
C LEU A 219 -17.84 -8.96 -2.27
N GLN A 220 -17.98 -9.88 -1.32
CA GLN A 220 -17.88 -9.59 0.12
C GLN A 220 -16.53 -8.99 0.52
N TRP A 221 -15.43 -9.36 -0.15
CA TRP A 221 -14.10 -8.76 0.06
C TRP A 221 -14.13 -7.26 -0.24
N ALA A 222 -14.76 -6.83 -1.34
CA ALA A 222 -14.90 -5.42 -1.69
C ALA A 222 -15.73 -4.66 -0.64
N GLY A 223 -16.81 -5.28 -0.16
CA GLY A 223 -17.61 -4.72 0.94
C GLY A 223 -16.80 -4.55 2.23
N MET A 224 -15.96 -5.54 2.57
CA MET A 224 -15.09 -5.49 3.74
C MET A 224 -14.01 -4.41 3.60
N ALA A 225 -13.38 -4.33 2.43
CA ALA A 225 -12.37 -3.31 2.11
C ALA A 225 -12.95 -1.89 2.24
N ASN A 226 -14.15 -1.64 1.71
CA ASN A 226 -14.84 -0.36 1.90
C ASN A 226 -15.19 -0.09 3.37
N MET A 227 -15.58 -1.12 4.13
CA MET A 227 -16.00 -0.95 5.52
C MET A 227 -14.82 -0.70 6.47
N ILE A 228 -13.65 -1.32 6.22
CA ILE A 228 -12.40 -1.10 6.97
C ILE A 228 -11.68 0.19 6.55
N GLY A 229 -11.83 0.60 5.30
CA GLY A 229 -11.15 1.76 4.71
C GLY A 229 -11.14 3.02 5.56
N PRO A 230 -12.26 3.42 6.22
CA PRO A 230 -12.30 4.59 7.08
C PRO A 230 -11.27 4.59 8.22
N SER A 231 -11.11 3.48 8.94
CA SER A 231 -10.12 3.38 10.02
C SER A 231 -8.68 3.43 9.49
N PHE A 232 -8.43 2.83 8.33
CA PHE A 232 -7.11 2.81 7.71
C PHE A 232 -6.72 4.20 7.16
N ALA A 233 -7.63 4.85 6.42
CA ALA A 233 -7.45 6.21 5.93
C ALA A 233 -7.38 7.26 7.05
N GLY A 234 -8.13 7.06 8.14
CA GLY A 234 -7.99 7.84 9.36
C GLY A 234 -6.60 7.71 9.98
N GLY A 235 -6.04 6.49 10.00
CA GLY A 235 -4.67 6.22 10.41
C GLY A 235 -3.63 7.00 9.59
N PHE A 236 -3.77 7.06 8.26
CA PHE A 236 -2.87 7.82 7.39
C PHE A 236 -2.78 9.30 7.78
N ARG A 237 -3.94 9.93 8.02
CA ARG A 237 -4.03 11.34 8.41
C ARG A 237 -3.40 11.63 9.76
N ASP A 238 -3.46 10.65 10.66
CA ASP A 238 -3.15 10.83 12.06
C ASP A 238 -1.79 10.24 12.47
N MET A 239 -0.92 9.86 11.52
CA MET A 239 0.40 9.27 11.82
C MET A 239 1.24 10.11 12.79
N ALA A 240 1.08 11.44 12.77
CA ALA A 240 1.77 12.31 13.71
C ALA A 240 1.34 12.13 15.19
N MET A 241 0.14 11.59 15.45
CA MET A 241 -0.36 11.31 16.80
C MET A 241 0.46 10.22 17.50
N LEU A 242 1.16 9.37 16.77
CA LEU A 242 2.00 8.31 17.36
C LEU A 242 3.09 8.89 18.26
N ARG A 243 3.59 10.09 17.94
CA ARG A 243 4.55 10.82 18.81
C ARG A 243 3.91 11.20 20.15
N ASP A 244 2.68 11.72 20.10
CA ASP A 244 1.95 12.13 21.30
C ASP A 244 1.54 10.92 22.15
N LEU A 245 1.20 9.80 21.51
CA LEU A 245 0.91 8.54 22.19
C LEU A 245 2.17 7.98 22.87
N ALA A 246 3.31 7.98 22.17
CA ALA A 246 4.59 7.55 22.73
C ALA A 246 5.00 8.39 23.96
N GLN A 247 4.85 9.72 23.87
CA GLN A 247 5.15 10.62 24.98
C GLN A 247 4.23 10.36 26.19
N GLN A 248 2.93 10.14 25.95
CA GLN A 248 1.98 9.84 27.02
C GLN A 248 2.26 8.49 27.72
N ILE A 249 2.68 7.47 26.97
CA ILE A 249 3.10 6.19 27.55
C ILE A 249 4.36 6.37 28.40
N ALA A 250 5.34 7.13 27.92
CA ALA A 250 6.59 7.42 28.63
C ALA A 250 6.39 8.23 29.92
N ASP A 251 5.45 9.18 29.94
CA ASP A 251 5.20 10.07 31.08
C ASP A 251 4.29 9.46 32.16
N ASN A 252 3.76 8.25 31.95
CA ASN A 252 2.83 7.57 32.85
C ASN A 252 3.52 6.40 33.61
N PRO A 253 3.04 5.99 34.80
CA PRO A 253 3.45 4.74 35.46
C PRO A 253 3.32 3.44 34.64
N ALA A 254 2.92 3.52 33.36
CA ALA A 254 3.14 2.45 32.36
C ALA A 254 4.56 1.89 32.38
N SER A 255 5.54 2.73 32.73
CA SER A 255 6.96 2.38 32.86
C SER A 255 7.26 1.26 33.86
N ASP A 256 6.35 0.95 34.79
CA ASP A 256 6.51 -0.17 35.73
C ASP A 256 6.01 -1.53 35.17
N ILE A 257 5.37 -1.54 34.00
CA ILE A 257 4.90 -2.77 33.34
C ILE A 257 6.08 -3.41 32.60
N PRO A 258 6.30 -4.73 32.71
CA PRO A 258 7.36 -5.42 31.98
C PRO A 258 6.96 -5.62 30.50
N LEU A 259 6.75 -4.54 29.77
CA LEU A 259 6.47 -4.59 28.35
C LEU A 259 7.77 -4.72 27.55
N PRO A 260 7.86 -5.68 26.61
CA PRO A 260 9.08 -5.92 25.85
C PRO A 260 9.61 -4.72 25.04
N MET A 261 8.74 -3.75 24.72
CA MET A 261 9.08 -2.65 23.81
C MET A 261 9.04 -1.24 24.41
N LEU A 262 8.88 -1.09 25.73
CA LEU A 262 8.80 0.25 26.34
C LEU A 262 10.01 1.11 26.02
N ASP A 263 11.22 0.57 26.17
CA ASP A 263 12.47 1.28 25.88
C ASP A 263 12.52 1.82 24.44
N GLN A 264 11.89 1.13 23.49
CA GLN A 264 11.82 1.56 22.10
C GLN A 264 10.72 2.62 21.89
N ILE A 265 9.57 2.46 22.55
CA ILE A 265 8.46 3.42 22.51
C ILE A 265 8.89 4.78 23.07
N GLU A 266 9.64 4.79 24.18
CA GLU A 266 10.17 6.04 24.77
C GLU A 266 11.05 6.82 23.78
N GLN A 267 11.79 6.12 22.91
CA GLN A 267 12.61 6.76 21.88
C GLN A 267 11.76 7.41 20.77
N LEU A 268 10.52 6.94 20.56
CA LEU A 268 9.61 7.47 19.53
C LEU A 268 9.03 8.85 19.89
N ALA A 269 9.07 9.25 21.16
CA ALA A 269 8.68 10.61 21.56
C ALA A 269 9.50 11.69 20.83
N GLY A 270 10.75 11.37 20.45
CA GLY A 270 11.64 12.24 19.69
C GLY A 270 11.59 12.06 18.16
N MET A 271 10.62 11.28 17.64
CA MET A 271 10.51 10.94 16.22
C MET A 271 10.44 12.19 15.34
N THR A 272 11.19 12.21 14.24
CA THR A 272 11.17 13.36 13.30
C THR A 272 10.00 13.30 12.33
N ASP A 273 9.61 14.43 11.74
CA ASP A 273 8.58 14.45 10.69
C ASP A 273 9.00 13.67 9.43
N GLN A 274 10.32 13.48 9.22
CA GLN A 274 10.80 12.65 8.13
C GLN A 274 10.52 11.16 8.38
N GLU A 275 10.65 10.73 9.63
CA GLU A 275 10.34 9.37 10.06
C GLU A 275 8.83 9.10 9.91
N ILE A 276 7.98 10.03 10.37
CA ILE A 276 6.52 9.94 10.19
C ILE A 276 6.15 9.82 8.71
N ARG A 277 6.77 10.65 7.85
CA ARG A 277 6.54 10.62 6.40
C ARG A 277 6.91 9.28 5.76
N PHE A 278 7.91 8.58 6.28
CA PHE A 278 8.28 7.25 5.75
C PHE A 278 7.13 6.26 5.96
N TYR A 279 6.58 6.16 7.18
CA TYR A 279 5.47 5.24 7.46
C TYR A 279 4.17 5.68 6.77
N GLU A 280 3.90 6.98 6.70
CA GLU A 280 2.78 7.52 5.93
C GLU A 280 2.88 7.10 4.45
N THR A 281 4.04 7.31 3.83
CA THR A 281 4.26 6.92 2.42
C THR A 281 4.15 5.42 2.23
N SER A 282 4.73 4.62 3.13
CA SER A 282 4.68 3.15 3.06
C SER A 282 3.25 2.62 3.12
N MET A 283 2.42 3.20 4.00
CA MET A 283 1.00 2.84 4.11
C MET A 283 0.17 3.26 2.88
N LEU A 284 0.52 4.38 2.25
CA LEU A 284 -0.09 4.82 0.99
C LEU A 284 0.35 3.96 -0.20
N ASP A 285 1.62 3.54 -0.25
CA ASP A 285 2.14 2.61 -1.25
C ASP A 285 1.42 1.26 -1.15
N MET A 286 1.30 0.72 0.07
CA MET A 286 0.53 -0.49 0.35
C MET A 286 -0.93 -0.38 -0.12
N ASN A 287 -1.60 0.76 0.12
CA ASN A 287 -2.97 0.99 -0.38
C ASN A 287 -3.05 1.00 -1.92
N LYS A 288 -2.07 1.63 -2.58
CA LYS A 288 -1.98 1.66 -4.04
C LYS A 288 -1.72 0.27 -4.60
N GLU A 289 -0.86 -0.52 -3.96
CA GLU A 289 -0.56 -1.90 -4.35
C GLU A 289 -1.80 -2.79 -4.25
N ILE A 290 -2.54 -2.74 -3.13
CA ILE A 290 -3.81 -3.46 -2.97
C ILE A 290 -4.76 -3.10 -4.11
N PHE A 291 -4.90 -1.82 -4.44
CA PHE A 291 -5.78 -1.38 -5.54
C PHE A 291 -5.33 -1.93 -6.90
N LEU A 292 -4.05 -1.82 -7.23
CA LEU A 292 -3.51 -2.27 -8.52
C LEU A 292 -3.52 -3.81 -8.70
N ASP A 293 -3.70 -4.58 -7.63
CA ASP A 293 -3.92 -6.03 -7.71
C ASP A 293 -5.41 -6.41 -7.69
N GLN A 294 -6.16 -5.91 -6.71
CA GLN A 294 -7.54 -6.34 -6.46
C GLN A 294 -8.54 -5.67 -7.39
N ALA A 295 -8.40 -4.37 -7.67
CA ALA A 295 -9.33 -3.66 -8.54
C ALA A 295 -9.32 -4.25 -9.95
N ARG A 296 -8.16 -4.68 -10.45
CA ARG A 296 -8.01 -5.40 -11.73
C ARG A 296 -8.97 -6.59 -11.85
N GLN A 297 -8.99 -7.42 -10.83
CA GLN A 297 -9.73 -8.68 -10.83
C GLN A 297 -11.23 -8.41 -10.69
N HIS A 298 -11.60 -7.47 -9.82
CA HIS A 298 -12.98 -7.02 -9.66
C HIS A 298 -13.51 -6.40 -10.97
N GLU A 299 -12.73 -5.54 -11.61
CA GLU A 299 -13.08 -4.89 -12.87
C GLU A 299 -13.29 -5.90 -14.00
N ALA A 300 -12.37 -6.87 -14.12
CA ALA A 300 -12.47 -7.96 -15.08
C ALA A 300 -13.73 -8.80 -14.85
N TYR A 301 -14.00 -9.17 -13.59
CA TYR A 301 -15.17 -9.96 -13.23
C TYR A 301 -16.49 -9.21 -13.43
N MET A 302 -16.58 -7.93 -13.04
CA MET A 302 -17.80 -7.15 -13.18
C MET A 302 -18.18 -6.91 -14.65
N ASN A 303 -17.19 -6.75 -15.53
CA ASN A 303 -17.43 -6.47 -16.95
C ASN A 303 -17.48 -7.71 -17.85
N GLY A 304 -16.80 -8.80 -17.48
CA GLY A 304 -16.69 -10.01 -18.30
C GLY A 304 -16.95 -11.34 -17.58
N GLY A 305 -17.32 -11.29 -16.30
CA GLY A 305 -17.64 -12.46 -15.49
C GLY A 305 -16.45 -13.40 -15.31
N ILE A 306 -16.76 -14.66 -15.00
CA ILE A 306 -15.76 -15.69 -14.76
C ILE A 306 -14.87 -16.00 -15.98
N GLU A 307 -15.32 -15.69 -17.20
CA GLU A 307 -14.52 -15.88 -18.42
C GLU A 307 -13.27 -14.98 -18.42
N GLU A 308 -13.38 -13.74 -17.97
CA GLU A 308 -12.24 -12.83 -17.88
C GLU A 308 -11.30 -13.17 -16.72
N ILE A 309 -11.82 -13.69 -15.62
CA ILE A 309 -10.97 -14.28 -14.56
C ILE A 309 -10.18 -15.48 -15.10
N ASN A 310 -10.83 -16.36 -15.87
CA ASN A 310 -10.14 -17.50 -16.49
C ASN A 310 -9.07 -17.03 -17.49
N ARG A 311 -9.31 -15.92 -18.20
CA ARG A 311 -8.34 -15.32 -19.11
C ARG A 311 -7.13 -14.74 -18.35
N LEU A 312 -7.36 -14.07 -17.21
CA LEU A 312 -6.28 -13.63 -16.31
C LEU A 312 -5.47 -14.80 -15.75
N ARG A 313 -6.11 -15.94 -15.46
CA ARG A 313 -5.42 -17.15 -15.04
C ARG A 313 -4.58 -17.75 -16.16
N ASP A 314 -5.17 -17.89 -17.35
CA ASP A 314 -4.52 -18.52 -18.49
C ASP A 314 -3.31 -17.71 -18.98
N SER A 315 -3.30 -16.40 -18.75
CA SER A 315 -2.15 -15.53 -18.97
C SER A 315 -1.12 -15.49 -17.85
N GLY A 316 -1.41 -16.12 -16.70
CA GLY A 316 -0.53 -16.09 -15.54
C GLY A 316 -0.55 -14.77 -14.77
N VAL A 317 -1.44 -13.83 -15.12
CA VAL A 317 -1.64 -12.58 -14.35
C VAL A 317 -2.14 -12.88 -12.94
N ILE A 318 -3.00 -13.89 -12.80
CA ILE A 318 -3.38 -14.46 -11.50
C ILE A 318 -3.05 -15.94 -11.46
N ASN A 319 -2.77 -16.46 -10.27
CA ASN A 319 -2.47 -17.87 -10.08
C ASN A 319 -3.78 -18.72 -10.05
N ALA A 320 -3.62 -20.04 -10.05
CA ALA A 320 -4.74 -20.98 -10.07
C ALA A 320 -5.60 -20.95 -8.79
N GLU A 321 -5.00 -20.67 -7.63
CA GLU A 321 -5.73 -20.59 -6.36
C GLU A 321 -6.59 -19.32 -6.31
N THR A 322 -6.08 -18.18 -6.80
CA THR A 322 -6.86 -16.95 -6.96
C THR A 322 -8.03 -17.15 -7.93
N ALA A 323 -7.80 -17.81 -9.07
CA ALA A 323 -8.87 -18.12 -10.01
C ALA A 323 -9.93 -19.07 -9.42
N LYS A 324 -9.52 -20.01 -8.56
CA LYS A 324 -10.43 -20.87 -7.81
C LYS A 324 -11.27 -20.07 -6.82
N ALA A 325 -10.68 -19.11 -6.10
CA ALA A 325 -11.43 -18.22 -5.21
C ALA A 325 -12.54 -17.47 -5.95
N TRP A 326 -12.24 -16.93 -7.13
CA TRP A 326 -13.26 -16.33 -7.99
C TRP A 326 -14.34 -17.30 -8.48
N ALA A 327 -13.97 -18.55 -8.81
CA ALA A 327 -14.95 -19.57 -9.16
C ALA A 327 -15.86 -19.96 -7.96
N GLN A 328 -15.35 -19.86 -6.74
CA GLN A 328 -16.15 -20.03 -5.52
C GLN A 328 -17.12 -18.84 -5.34
N ILE A 329 -16.69 -17.61 -5.61
CA ILE A 329 -17.53 -16.40 -5.60
C ILE A 329 -18.63 -16.47 -6.68
N ASP A 330 -18.32 -16.93 -7.89
CA ASP A 330 -19.28 -17.07 -9.01
C ASP A 330 -20.29 -18.22 -8.82
N SER A 331 -20.10 -19.08 -7.81
CA SER A 331 -20.84 -20.33 -7.67
C SER A 331 -22.33 -20.17 -7.33
N GLY A 332 -22.72 -19.04 -6.73
CA GLY A 332 -24.04 -18.82 -6.14
C GLY A 332 -24.31 -19.62 -4.86
N ASP A 333 -23.32 -20.36 -4.35
CA ASP A 333 -23.38 -21.05 -3.05
C ASP A 333 -22.85 -20.12 -1.95
N PRO A 334 -23.66 -19.73 -0.95
CA PRO A 334 -23.24 -18.80 0.09
C PRO A 334 -21.98 -19.22 0.87
N GLU A 335 -21.79 -20.51 1.12
CA GLU A 335 -20.61 -21.00 1.85
C GLU A 335 -19.34 -20.85 0.98
N LEU A 336 -19.45 -21.19 -0.31
CA LEU A 336 -18.33 -21.03 -1.24
C LEU A 336 -18.04 -19.54 -1.52
N ILE A 337 -19.05 -18.69 -1.63
CA ILE A 337 -18.87 -17.25 -1.77
C ILE A 337 -18.04 -16.71 -0.61
N GLN A 338 -18.39 -17.09 0.62
CA GLN A 338 -17.65 -16.70 1.82
C GLN A 338 -16.20 -17.23 1.79
N GLU A 339 -15.99 -18.49 1.41
CA GLU A 339 -14.66 -19.10 1.31
C GLU A 339 -13.78 -18.41 0.25
N GLY A 340 -14.35 -18.10 -0.91
CA GLY A 340 -13.65 -17.42 -2.00
C GLY A 340 -13.22 -16.01 -1.60
N ASN A 341 -14.12 -15.22 -1.00
CA ASN A 341 -13.78 -13.89 -0.49
C ASN A 341 -12.75 -13.94 0.65
N THR A 342 -12.82 -14.96 1.52
CA THR A 342 -11.81 -15.18 2.56
C THR A 342 -10.44 -15.51 1.97
N SER A 343 -10.42 -16.24 0.85
CA SER A 343 -9.18 -16.56 0.13
C SER A 343 -8.57 -15.33 -0.53
N LEU A 344 -9.38 -14.43 -1.10
CA LEU A 344 -8.92 -13.13 -1.60
C LEU A 344 -8.35 -12.25 -0.47
N LEU A 345 -9.00 -12.25 0.70
CA LEU A 345 -8.51 -11.54 1.89
C LEU A 345 -7.17 -12.13 2.38
N TYR A 346 -7.04 -13.46 2.41
CA TYR A 346 -5.80 -14.11 2.78
C TYR A 346 -4.65 -13.71 1.85
N ARG A 347 -4.91 -13.76 0.53
CA ARG A 347 -3.95 -13.34 -0.49
C ARG A 347 -3.50 -11.91 -0.27
N GLU A 348 -4.43 -10.97 -0.10
CA GLU A 348 -4.10 -9.58 0.20
C GLU A 348 -3.15 -9.50 1.40
N GLN A 349 -3.55 -10.11 2.51
CA GLN A 349 -2.87 -9.93 3.78
C GLN A 349 -1.51 -10.64 3.88
N ASN A 350 -1.29 -11.72 3.14
CA ASN A 350 -0.12 -12.60 3.31
C ASN A 350 0.75 -12.74 2.05
N GLU A 351 0.28 -12.28 0.89
CA GLU A 351 1.05 -12.35 -0.37
C GLU A 351 1.26 -10.98 -0.99
N ILE A 352 0.29 -10.07 -0.88
CA ILE A 352 0.38 -8.74 -1.51
C ILE A 352 1.10 -7.76 -0.59
N ILE A 353 0.67 -7.63 0.67
CA ILE A 353 1.18 -6.57 1.56
C ILE A 353 2.11 -7.08 2.66
N ALA A 354 2.51 -8.35 2.60
CA ALA A 354 3.35 -8.96 3.62
C ALA A 354 4.74 -8.29 3.66
N ASP A 355 5.31 -8.01 2.49
CA ASP A 355 6.60 -7.35 2.35
C ASP A 355 6.55 -5.84 2.68
N ASP A 356 5.44 -5.16 2.42
CA ASP A 356 5.21 -3.77 2.91
C ASP A 356 5.31 -3.69 4.43
N TYR A 357 4.61 -4.58 5.13
CA TYR A 357 4.67 -4.64 6.59
C TYR A 357 6.05 -5.03 7.10
N ASP A 358 6.72 -5.98 6.46
CA ASP A 358 8.10 -6.34 6.78
C ASP A 358 9.04 -5.15 6.56
N ALA A 359 8.87 -4.37 5.50
CA ALA A 359 9.67 -3.19 5.22
C ALA A 359 9.49 -2.12 6.30
N MET A 360 8.24 -1.85 6.71
CA MET A 360 7.95 -0.95 7.83
C MET A 360 8.53 -1.44 9.15
N ARG A 361 8.36 -2.73 9.47
CA ARG A 361 8.85 -3.34 10.71
C ARG A 361 10.37 -3.34 10.79
N ASN A 362 11.05 -3.63 9.68
CA ASN A 362 12.52 -3.69 9.59
C ASN A 362 13.18 -2.30 9.49
N HIS A 363 12.42 -1.22 9.30
CA HIS A 363 12.92 0.14 9.38
C HIS A 363 13.48 0.42 10.78
N PRO A 364 14.51 1.28 10.95
CA PRO A 364 14.90 1.75 12.27
C PRO A 364 13.69 2.26 13.06
N SER A 365 13.50 1.77 14.28
CA SER A 365 12.31 2.04 15.13
C SER A 365 10.98 1.42 14.68
N GLY A 366 10.99 0.66 13.58
CA GLY A 366 9.81 0.08 12.92
C GLY A 366 8.97 -0.84 13.79
N GLU A 367 9.59 -1.71 14.59
CA GLU A 367 8.84 -2.56 15.54
C GLU A 367 8.01 -1.71 16.51
N ALA A 368 8.58 -0.66 17.09
CA ALA A 368 7.86 0.22 18.01
C ALA A 368 6.77 1.04 17.32
N VAL A 369 7.02 1.53 16.09
CA VAL A 369 6.01 2.30 15.35
C VAL A 369 4.82 1.43 14.99
N THR A 370 5.07 0.26 14.41
CA THR A 370 4.01 -0.68 14.00
C THR A 370 3.23 -1.21 15.21
N TYR A 371 3.85 -1.31 16.38
CA TYR A 371 3.13 -1.62 17.62
C TYR A 371 2.26 -0.47 18.13
N LEU A 372 2.70 0.79 18.03
CA LEU A 372 1.83 1.93 18.34
C LEU A 372 0.66 2.03 17.35
N VAL A 373 0.88 1.70 16.07
CA VAL A 373 -0.20 1.53 15.09
C VAL A 373 -1.15 0.40 15.51
N THR A 374 -0.63 -0.71 16.02
CA THR A 374 -1.44 -1.83 16.55
C THR A 374 -2.29 -1.41 17.74
N LEU A 375 -1.74 -0.58 18.64
CA LEU A 375 -2.43 -0.07 19.82
C LEU A 375 -3.49 0.98 19.47
N ALA A 376 -3.19 1.88 18.53
CA ALA A 376 -4.08 2.96 18.13
C ALA A 376 -5.17 2.51 17.13
N GLY A 377 -4.93 1.40 16.41
CA GLY A 377 -5.83 0.90 15.39
C GLY A 377 -7.14 0.35 15.97
N GLU A 378 -8.25 0.88 15.47
CA GLU A 378 -9.60 0.40 15.78
C GLU A 378 -10.31 0.01 14.48
N PRO A 379 -10.94 -1.17 14.42
CA PRO A 379 -11.69 -1.56 13.24
C PRO A 379 -12.96 -0.73 13.10
N SER A 380 -13.31 -0.38 11.86
CA SER A 380 -14.54 0.35 11.53
C SER A 380 -15.74 -0.57 11.22
N ILE A 381 -15.52 -1.89 11.24
CA ILE A 381 -16.57 -2.91 11.13
C ILE A 381 -17.38 -2.97 12.44
N PRO A 382 -18.71 -2.86 12.39
CA PRO A 382 -19.56 -3.01 13.57
C PRO A 382 -19.32 -4.33 14.31
N GLY A 383 -19.07 -4.26 15.62
CA GLY A 383 -18.88 -5.43 16.48
C GLY A 383 -17.46 -5.99 16.50
N ALA A 384 -16.58 -5.58 15.58
CA ALA A 384 -15.16 -5.91 15.64
C ALA A 384 -14.47 -5.14 16.78
N ARG A 385 -13.42 -5.75 17.33
CA ARG A 385 -12.64 -5.26 18.47
C ARG A 385 -11.21 -4.92 18.06
N SER A 386 -10.57 -4.03 18.80
CA SER A 386 -9.16 -3.68 18.60
C SER A 386 -8.23 -4.86 18.94
N TYR A 387 -6.99 -4.81 18.45
CA TYR A 387 -6.02 -5.88 18.69
C TYR A 387 -5.82 -6.16 20.18
N ALA A 388 -5.69 -5.11 21.00
CA ALA A 388 -5.47 -5.24 22.44
C ALA A 388 -6.67 -5.84 23.19
N GLU A 389 -7.89 -5.70 22.67
CA GLU A 389 -9.09 -6.31 23.26
C GLU A 389 -9.20 -7.81 22.94
N VAL A 390 -8.67 -8.24 21.79
CA VAL A 390 -8.67 -9.64 21.36
C VAL A 390 -7.46 -10.39 21.94
N PHE A 391 -6.29 -9.76 21.91
CA PHE A 391 -5.02 -10.31 22.36
C PHE A 391 -4.35 -9.37 23.36
N PRO A 392 -4.88 -9.26 24.59
CA PRO A 392 -4.27 -8.42 25.61
C PRO A 392 -2.95 -9.02 26.08
N TYR A 393 -1.95 -8.17 26.35
CA TYR A 393 -0.70 -8.57 26.95
C TYR A 393 -0.94 -8.94 28.41
N THR A 394 -0.50 -10.14 28.78
CA THR A 394 -0.63 -10.68 30.13
C THR A 394 0.74 -10.97 30.74
N PHE A 395 0.93 -10.67 32.01
CA PHE A 395 2.14 -11.05 32.75
C PHE A 395 1.82 -11.49 34.18
N SER A 396 2.71 -12.27 34.78
CA SER A 396 2.52 -12.82 36.12
C SER A 396 3.56 -12.27 37.09
N VAL A 397 3.12 -11.96 38.30
CA VAL A 397 4.01 -11.60 39.42
C VAL A 397 3.85 -12.62 40.53
N GLU A 398 4.95 -13.24 40.94
CA GLU A 398 4.96 -14.10 42.12
C GLU A 398 5.24 -13.30 43.38
N SER A 399 4.55 -13.66 44.47
CA SER A 399 4.80 -13.08 45.78
C SER A 399 6.24 -13.36 46.25
N PRO A 400 6.92 -12.40 46.90
CA PRO A 400 8.28 -12.61 47.38
C PRO A 400 8.35 -13.71 48.45
N GLY A 401 9.27 -14.67 48.30
CA GLY A 401 9.53 -15.71 49.29
C GLY A 401 9.93 -17.06 48.66
N PRO A 402 10.32 -18.06 49.46
CA PRO A 402 10.58 -19.41 48.96
C PRO A 402 9.27 -20.15 48.64
N GLU A 403 9.30 -21.00 47.60
CA GLU A 403 8.16 -21.85 47.21
C GLU A 403 7.71 -22.79 48.33
N ASN A 404 8.68 -23.27 49.11
CA ASN A 404 8.46 -24.19 50.21
C ASN A 404 8.82 -23.50 51.53
N VAL A 405 8.14 -23.88 52.61
CA VAL A 405 8.54 -23.46 53.97
C VAL A 405 9.96 -24.00 54.24
N PRO A 406 10.93 -23.14 54.63
CA PRO A 406 12.34 -23.54 54.78
C PRO A 406 12.50 -24.81 55.62
N PHE A 407 13.35 -25.73 55.14
CA PHE A 407 13.63 -27.03 55.76
C PHE A 407 12.44 -28.01 55.81
N THR A 408 11.38 -27.76 55.03
CA THR A 408 10.23 -28.66 54.87
C THR A 408 9.94 -28.93 53.39
N SER A 409 9.03 -29.87 53.12
CA SER A 409 8.45 -30.13 51.79
C SER A 409 7.00 -29.63 51.68
N TRP A 410 6.63 -28.67 52.53
CA TRP A 410 5.30 -28.07 52.54
C TRP A 410 5.33 -26.80 51.72
N ASP A 411 4.37 -26.67 50.80
CA ASP A 411 4.15 -25.44 50.03
C ASP A 411 3.97 -24.26 50.97
N ASN A 412 4.58 -23.14 50.62
CA ASN A 412 4.49 -21.93 51.40
C ASN A 412 3.08 -21.33 51.25
N PRO A 413 2.24 -21.30 52.30
CA PRO A 413 0.86 -20.81 52.20
C PRO A 413 0.78 -19.29 52.00
N THR A 414 1.90 -18.58 52.04
CA THR A 414 1.98 -17.16 51.69
C THR A 414 2.50 -16.95 50.27
N GLN A 415 2.82 -18.01 49.54
CA GLN A 415 3.14 -17.91 48.13
C GLN A 415 1.83 -17.76 47.36
N PHE A 416 1.77 -16.78 46.47
CA PHE A 416 0.68 -16.59 45.53
C PHE A 416 1.23 -16.02 44.23
N ARG A 417 0.54 -16.29 43.14
CA ARG A 417 0.80 -15.73 41.82
C ARG A 417 -0.35 -14.81 41.45
N THR A 418 -0.04 -13.59 41.03
CA THR A 418 -1.03 -12.68 40.47
C THR A 418 -0.81 -12.58 38.96
N ASP A 419 -1.84 -12.90 38.19
CA ASP A 419 -1.86 -12.75 36.74
C ASP A 419 -2.52 -11.42 36.38
N PHE A 420 -1.79 -10.58 35.65
CA PHE A 420 -2.24 -9.28 35.18
C PHE A 420 -2.59 -9.36 33.70
N THR A 421 -3.76 -8.87 33.35
CA THR A 421 -4.15 -8.54 31.97
C THR A 421 -4.04 -7.05 31.79
N THR A 422 -3.43 -6.59 30.69
CA THR A 422 -3.21 -5.16 30.42
C THR A 422 -3.95 -4.72 29.16
N GLY A 423 -4.14 -3.40 29.00
CA GLY A 423 -4.67 -2.82 27.77
C GLY A 423 -3.69 -2.73 26.60
N PHE A 424 -2.50 -3.34 26.71
CA PHE A 424 -1.52 -3.38 25.62
C PHE A 424 -1.70 -4.62 24.75
N PRO A 425 -1.35 -4.55 23.45
CA PRO A 425 -1.41 -5.72 22.59
C PRO A 425 -0.28 -6.71 22.91
N ALA A 426 -0.60 -8.01 22.93
CA ALA A 426 0.37 -9.11 23.05
C ALA A 426 1.13 -9.40 21.75
N GLY A 427 1.01 -8.53 20.75
CA GLY A 427 1.54 -8.72 19.41
C GLY A 427 1.60 -7.42 18.62
N ASN A 428 1.88 -7.54 17.33
CA ASN A 428 2.12 -6.44 16.41
C ASN A 428 1.47 -6.75 15.06
N ILE A 429 0.65 -5.82 14.57
CA ILE A 429 -0.09 -5.94 13.31
C ILE A 429 0.82 -6.05 12.08
N SER A 430 2.09 -5.67 12.18
CA SER A 430 3.05 -5.88 11.09
C SER A 430 3.44 -7.35 10.89
N ASP A 431 3.34 -8.18 11.94
CA ASP A 431 3.59 -9.61 11.83
C ASP A 431 2.41 -10.32 11.16
N ALA A 432 2.67 -11.02 10.05
CA ALA A 432 1.63 -11.57 9.20
C ALA A 432 0.75 -12.61 9.91
N ASP A 433 1.35 -13.53 10.68
CA ASP A 433 0.62 -14.57 11.42
C ASP A 433 -0.26 -13.94 12.51
N GLN A 434 0.28 -12.95 13.23
CA GLN A 434 -0.43 -12.24 14.28
C GLN A 434 -1.58 -11.37 13.73
N ARG A 435 -1.36 -10.71 12.60
CA ARG A 435 -2.41 -9.95 11.89
C ARG A 435 -3.51 -10.87 11.39
N TRP A 436 -3.14 -11.99 10.77
CA TRP A 436 -4.11 -12.97 10.29
C TRP A 436 -4.92 -13.59 11.43
N ALA A 437 -4.31 -13.83 12.59
CA ALA A 437 -5.00 -14.29 13.78
C ALA A 437 -6.11 -13.32 14.24
N LEU A 438 -5.85 -11.99 14.21
CA LEU A 438 -6.88 -10.98 14.52
C LEU A 438 -8.04 -11.04 13.52
N ILE A 439 -7.71 -11.08 12.24
CA ILE A 439 -8.72 -11.13 11.18
C ILE A 439 -9.60 -12.37 11.34
N GLN A 440 -8.99 -13.54 11.51
CA GLN A 440 -9.70 -14.82 11.61
C GLN A 440 -10.54 -14.93 12.89
N GLN A 441 -10.07 -14.42 14.03
CA GLN A 441 -10.74 -14.60 15.31
C GLN A 441 -11.77 -13.52 15.63
N ASP A 442 -11.73 -12.37 14.94
CA ASP A 442 -12.57 -11.22 15.28
C ASP A 442 -13.11 -10.47 14.05
N THR A 443 -12.23 -9.84 13.26
CA THR A 443 -12.67 -8.88 12.24
C THR A 443 -13.51 -9.51 11.12
N LEU A 444 -13.09 -10.67 10.61
CA LEU A 444 -13.81 -11.38 9.56
C LEU A 444 -15.12 -12.00 10.08
N PRO A 445 -15.15 -12.72 11.23
CA PRO A 445 -16.41 -13.17 11.82
C PRO A 445 -17.40 -12.03 12.08
N ALA A 446 -16.99 -10.90 12.65
CA ALA A 446 -17.88 -9.77 12.92
C ALA A 446 -18.51 -9.21 11.62
N TYR A 447 -17.74 -9.14 10.55
CA TYR A 447 -18.25 -8.74 9.24
C TYR A 447 -19.21 -9.78 8.64
N GLN A 448 -18.86 -11.07 8.72
CA GLN A 448 -19.71 -12.15 8.22
C GLN A 448 -21.03 -12.25 8.99
N ASP A 449 -21.00 -12.07 10.31
CA ASP A 449 -22.18 -11.98 11.17
C ASP A 449 -23.05 -10.78 10.76
N LEU A 450 -22.46 -9.61 10.48
CA LEU A 450 -23.19 -8.45 9.96
C LEU A 450 -23.88 -8.75 8.62
N LEU A 451 -23.19 -9.42 7.69
CA LEU A 451 -23.79 -9.80 6.40
C LEU A 451 -24.92 -10.81 6.55
N ALA A 452 -24.80 -11.75 7.49
CA ALA A 452 -25.80 -12.78 7.74
C ALA A 452 -27.04 -12.24 8.48
N ASP A 453 -26.83 -11.39 9.48
CA ASP A 453 -27.87 -10.94 10.40
C ASP A 453 -28.56 -9.64 9.95
N ASP A 454 -27.82 -8.70 9.37
CA ASP A 454 -28.34 -7.40 8.93
C ASP A 454 -27.67 -6.87 7.64
N PRO A 455 -27.88 -7.54 6.49
CA PRO A 455 -27.30 -7.12 5.22
C PRO A 455 -27.75 -5.72 4.78
N ALA A 456 -28.94 -5.28 5.19
CA ALA A 456 -29.42 -3.92 4.91
C ALA A 456 -28.61 -2.87 5.66
N ARG A 457 -28.17 -3.17 6.89
CA ARG A 457 -27.24 -2.32 7.62
C ARG A 457 -25.86 -2.30 6.98
N ALA A 458 -25.36 -3.43 6.49
CA ALA A 458 -24.10 -3.47 5.73
C ALA A 458 -24.17 -2.56 4.49
N GLU A 459 -25.23 -2.70 3.69
CA GLU A 459 -25.48 -1.85 2.51
C GLU A 459 -25.54 -0.37 2.89
N GLN A 460 -26.25 -0.02 3.97
CA GLN A 460 -26.36 1.35 4.46
C GLN A 460 -24.99 1.93 4.86
N ILE A 461 -24.14 1.15 5.52
CA ILE A 461 -22.79 1.59 5.93
C ILE A 461 -21.93 1.80 4.70
N ILE A 462 -21.91 0.85 3.77
CA ILE A 462 -21.08 0.90 2.57
C ILE A 462 -21.51 2.06 1.65
N ALA A 463 -22.81 2.32 1.55
CA ALA A 463 -23.36 3.44 0.77
C ALA A 463 -23.22 4.81 1.47
N SER A 464 -22.77 4.86 2.73
CA SER A 464 -22.60 6.11 3.45
C SER A 464 -21.29 6.82 3.08
N ASP A 465 -21.29 8.15 3.22
CA ASP A 465 -20.18 9.00 2.82
C ASP A 465 -18.87 8.57 3.51
N PHE A 466 -17.83 8.43 2.69
CA PHE A 466 -16.52 7.96 3.14
C PHE A 466 -15.83 8.96 4.07
N ASP A 467 -15.93 10.27 3.81
CA ASP A 467 -15.27 11.29 4.61
C ASP A 467 -15.88 11.37 6.02
N ASP A 468 -17.21 11.31 6.12
CA ASP A 468 -17.93 11.26 7.40
C ASP A 468 -17.52 10.02 8.22
N ARG A 469 -17.41 8.86 7.56
CA ARG A 469 -16.94 7.63 8.23
C ARG A 469 -15.48 7.74 8.66
N VAL A 470 -14.59 8.30 7.83
CA VAL A 470 -13.19 8.50 8.23
C VAL A 470 -13.15 9.40 9.47
N GLU A 471 -13.85 10.53 9.45
CA GLU A 471 -13.82 11.46 10.59
C GLU A 471 -14.32 10.78 11.88
N GLN A 472 -15.31 9.88 11.80
CA GLN A 472 -15.75 9.08 12.94
C GLN A 472 -14.64 8.15 13.49
N TYR A 473 -13.84 7.54 12.63
CA TYR A 473 -12.84 6.51 12.99
C TYR A 473 -11.40 7.02 13.03
N ARG A 474 -11.19 8.34 12.98
CA ARG A 474 -9.87 8.94 13.16
C ARG A 474 -9.35 8.68 14.57
N PRO A 475 -8.15 8.09 14.75
CA PRO A 475 -7.67 7.80 16.10
C PRO A 475 -7.44 9.06 16.94
N THR A 476 -7.16 10.21 16.33
CA THR A 476 -7.08 11.49 17.07
C THR A 476 -8.38 11.88 17.76
N ASN A 477 -9.53 11.47 17.22
CA ASN A 477 -10.84 11.70 17.83
C ASN A 477 -11.13 10.74 19.00
N ASN A 478 -10.33 9.68 19.17
CA ASN A 478 -10.49 8.68 20.22
C ASN A 478 -9.24 8.52 21.12
N ILE A 479 -8.36 9.53 21.19
CA ILE A 479 -7.19 9.49 22.09
C ILE A 479 -7.61 9.17 23.54
N PRO A 480 -8.63 9.81 24.14
CA PRO A 480 -9.05 9.46 25.49
C PRO A 480 -9.48 7.99 25.63
N GLY A 481 -10.21 7.43 24.67
CA GLY A 481 -10.63 6.02 24.72
C GLY A 481 -9.46 5.05 24.57
N ILE A 482 -8.51 5.35 23.69
CA ILE A 482 -7.25 4.59 23.56
C ILE A 482 -6.47 4.64 24.89
N MET A 483 -6.42 5.81 25.53
CA MET A 483 -5.74 6.01 26.80
C MET A 483 -6.46 5.33 27.98
N ASP A 484 -7.80 5.39 28.04
CA ASP A 484 -8.60 4.74 29.07
C ASP A 484 -8.42 3.21 29.01
N ARG A 485 -8.40 2.62 27.81
CA ARG A 485 -8.07 1.18 27.66
C ARG A 485 -6.70 0.84 28.23
N PHE A 486 -5.71 1.70 27.99
CA PHE A 486 -4.38 1.50 28.54
C PHE A 486 -4.34 1.68 30.07
N LEU A 487 -4.96 2.73 30.63
CA LEU A 487 -4.86 3.08 32.05
C LEU A 487 -5.77 2.28 32.96
N ASP A 488 -6.98 1.96 32.49
CA ASP A 488 -8.01 1.27 33.28
C ASP A 488 -8.16 -0.20 32.90
N GLY A 489 -7.52 -0.66 31.81
CA GLY A 489 -7.55 -2.04 31.33
C GLY A 489 -6.70 -3.04 32.12
N PHE A 490 -6.39 -2.74 33.39
CA PHE A 490 -5.68 -3.66 34.27
C PHE A 490 -6.66 -4.52 35.05
N ASP A 491 -6.66 -5.83 34.77
CA ASP A 491 -7.32 -6.82 35.61
C ASP A 491 -6.27 -7.72 36.27
N GLY A 492 -6.53 -8.16 37.49
CA GLY A 492 -5.60 -8.92 38.31
C GLY A 492 -6.28 -10.12 38.96
N GLU A 493 -5.92 -11.33 38.54
CA GLU A 493 -6.41 -12.58 39.14
C GLU A 493 -5.35 -13.16 40.09
N VAL A 494 -5.76 -13.52 41.31
CA VAL A 494 -4.85 -14.06 42.33
C VAL A 494 -5.05 -15.57 42.45
N HIS A 495 -3.97 -16.32 42.24
CA HIS A 495 -3.91 -17.77 42.41
C HIS A 495 -3.06 -18.13 43.64
N GLN A 496 -3.57 -19.01 44.49
CA GLN A 496 -2.89 -19.54 45.68
C GLN A 496 -2.50 -21.00 45.49
#